data_AF-A0A5J4P6L8-F1
#
_entry.id   AF-A0A5J4P6L8-F1
#
_cell.length_a   1.000
_cell.length_b   1.000
_cell.length_c   1.000
_cell.angle_alpha   90.00
_cell.angle_beta   90.00
_cell.angle_gamma   90.00
#
_symmetry.space_group_name_H-M   'P 1'
#
loop_
_entity.id
_entity.type
_entity.pdbx_description
1 polymer ?
#
loop_
_entity_poly.entity_id
_entity_poly.type
_entity_poly.pdbx_seq_one_letter_code
_entity_poly.pdbx_strand_id
1 'polypeptide(L)' 'KEIISLRITEWKILMKKDFNERVFLQFPIIGTIKTELYKQGATYAALSGSGASVFGLFNPAIPVPKIQLEFSFFFQCIIE' A
#
# COMPACT_ATOMS: atom_id res chain seq x y z
N LYS A 1 12.41 3.70 -14.11
CA LYS A 1 12.78 5.10 -13.75
C LYS A 1 11.71 6.12 -14.17
N GLU A 2 10.78 5.77 -15.05
CA GLU A 2 9.78 6.70 -15.61
C GLU A 2 8.45 6.76 -14.85
N ILE A 3 8.04 5.68 -14.17
CA ILE A 3 6.73 5.69 -13.48
C ILE A 3 6.72 6.65 -12.30
N ILE A 4 7.85 6.80 -11.59
CA ILE A 4 7.98 7.72 -10.45
C ILE A 4 7.84 9.20 -10.82
N SER A 5 7.99 9.58 -12.10
CA SER A 5 7.73 10.95 -12.57
C SER A 5 6.26 11.20 -12.93
N LEU A 6 5.42 10.16 -12.93
CA LEU A 6 3.98 10.28 -13.18
C LEU A 6 3.22 10.59 -11.88
N ARG A 7 1.94 10.96 -11.99
CA ARG A 7 1.12 11.21 -10.81
C ARG A 7 0.93 9.91 -10.02
N ILE A 8 0.94 10.01 -8.68
CA ILE A 8 0.76 8.84 -7.79
C ILE A 8 -0.52 8.06 -8.09
N THR A 9 -1.56 8.73 -8.57
CA THR A 9 -2.82 8.11 -9.02
C THR A 9 -2.63 7.12 -10.16
N GLU A 10 -1.64 7.33 -11.02
CA GLU A 10 -1.32 6.48 -12.17
C GLU A 10 -0.47 5.28 -11.74
N TRP A 11 0.23 5.37 -10.61
CA TRP A 11 1.12 4.32 -10.13
C TRP A 11 0.39 3.02 -9.81
N LYS A 12 -0.86 3.09 -9.35
CA LYS A 12 -1.68 1.89 -9.07
C LYS A 12 -1.83 0.98 -10.29
N ILE A 13 -1.93 1.56 -11.49
CA ILE A 13 -2.10 0.85 -12.75
C ILE A 13 -0.73 0.44 -13.31
N LEU A 14 0.23 1.36 -13.27
CA LEU A 14 1.51 1.21 -13.96
C LEU A 14 2.56 0.43 -13.16
N MET A 15 2.52 0.47 -11.82
CA MET A 15 3.44 -0.26 -10.93
C MET A 15 2.89 -1.64 -10.52
N LYS A 16 2.02 -2.26 -11.32
CA LYS A 16 1.62 -3.66 -11.14
C LYS A 16 2.83 -4.56 -11.43
N LYS A 17 3.66 -4.78 -10.41
CA LYS A 17 4.76 -5.75 -10.48
C LYS A 17 4.17 -7.17 -10.43
N ASP A 18 4.46 -7.98 -11.44
CA ASP A 18 4.12 -9.42 -11.53
C ASP A 18 4.54 -10.24 -10.30
N PHE A 19 5.52 -9.75 -9.55
CA PHE A 19 6.04 -10.42 -8.35
C PHE A 19 5.03 -10.48 -7.19
N ASN A 20 4.12 -9.51 -7.11
CA ASN A 20 3.20 -9.41 -5.98
C ASN A 20 2.08 -10.46 -6.04
N GLU A 21 1.70 -10.92 -7.23
CA GLU A 21 0.62 -11.90 -7.38
C GLU A 21 0.96 -13.24 -6.72
N ARG A 22 2.22 -13.71 -6.87
CA ARG A 22 2.68 -14.93 -6.19
C ARG A 22 2.72 -14.79 -4.68
N VAL A 23 3.13 -13.62 -4.18
CA VAL A 23 3.15 -13.34 -2.74
C VAL A 23 1.73 -13.30 -2.17
N PHE A 24 0.75 -12.75 -2.89
CA PHE A 24 -0.64 -12.76 -2.46
C PHE A 24 -1.26 -14.16 -2.46
N LEU A 25 -0.87 -15.02 -3.42
CA LEU A 25 -1.32 -16.41 -3.43
C LEU A 25 -0.77 -17.20 -2.24
N GLN A 26 0.51 -17.01 -1.91
CA GLN A 26 1.15 -17.73 -0.81
C GLN A 26 0.78 -17.15 0.57
N PHE A 27 0.61 -15.83 0.66
CA PHE A 27 0.29 -15.11 1.89
C PHE A 27 -0.91 -14.17 1.68
N PRO A 28 -2.16 -14.69 1.66
CA PRO A 28 -3.37 -13.92 1.36
C PRO A 28 -3.59 -12.72 2.27
N ILE A 29 -3.14 -12.82 3.54
CA ILE A 29 -3.25 -11.73 4.52
C ILE A 29 -2.58 -10.44 4.04
N ILE A 30 -1.49 -10.53 3.28
CA ILE A 30 -0.79 -9.35 2.72
C ILE A 30 -1.69 -8.66 1.69
N GLY A 31 -2.42 -9.43 0.88
CA GLY A 31 -3.41 -8.90 -0.06
C GLY A 31 -4.58 -8.23 0.66
N THR A 32 -5.03 -8.81 1.78
CA THR A 32 -6.08 -8.23 2.64
C THR A 32 -5.63 -6.88 3.21
N ILE A 33 -4.43 -6.79 3.78
CA ILE A 33 -3.87 -5.55 4.33
C ILE A 33 -3.77 -4.46 3.24
N LYS A 34 -3.25 -4.81 2.05
CA LYS A 34 -3.18 -3.87 0.93
C LYS A 34 -4.57 -3.37 0.51
N THR A 35 -5.55 -4.26 0.48
CA THR A 35 -6.94 -3.90 0.14
C THR A 35 -7.54 -2.99 1.20
N GLU A 36 -7.27 -3.26 2.47
CA GLU A 36 -7.71 -2.42 3.58
C GLU A 36 -7.13 -1.01 3.49
N LEU A 37 -5.83 -0.86 3.22
CA LEU A 37 -5.22 0.47 3.00
C LEU A 37 -5.94 1.28 1.90
N TYR A 38 -6.36 0.62 0.81
CA TYR A 38 -7.14 1.28 -0.23
C TYR A 38 -8.56 1.66 0.22
N LYS A 39 -9.26 0.79 0.96
CA LYS A 39 -10.58 1.12 1.54
C LYS A 39 -10.50 2.33 2.47
N GLN A 40 -9.38 2.47 3.15
CA GLN A 40 -9.05 3.52 4.08
C GLN A 40 -8.60 4.83 3.41
N GLY A 41 -8.59 4.90 2.08
CA GLY A 41 -8.32 6.13 1.32
C GLY A 41 -6.88 6.29 0.84
N ALA A 42 -6.06 5.24 0.85
CA ALA A 42 -4.73 5.31 0.25
C ALA A 42 -4.84 5.60 -1.26
N THR A 43 -4.11 6.61 -1.75
CA THR A 43 -3.93 6.89 -3.18
C THR A 43 -3.16 5.74 -3.85
N TYR A 44 -2.20 5.17 -3.13
CA TYR A 44 -1.38 4.06 -3.59
C TYR A 44 -1.02 3.16 -2.41
N ALA A 45 -1.04 1.83 -2.60
CA ALA A 45 -0.58 0.88 -1.60
C ALA A 45 0.20 -0.25 -2.27
N ALA A 46 1.28 -0.68 -1.64
CA ALA A 46 2.15 -1.72 -2.17
C ALA A 46 2.93 -2.43 -1.06
N LEU A 47 3.50 -3.58 -1.40
CA LEU A 47 4.52 -4.19 -0.57
C LEU A 47 5.81 -3.38 -0.67
N SER A 48 6.56 -3.31 0.42
CA SER A 48 7.94 -2.85 0.43
C SER A 48 8.87 -4.02 0.12
N GLY A 49 9.62 -3.94 -0.99
CA GLY A 49 10.58 -4.97 -1.39
C GLY A 49 9.95 -6.35 -1.61
N SER A 50 10.47 -7.37 -0.92
CA SER A 50 9.96 -8.74 -0.90
C SER A 50 8.81 -8.96 0.11
N GLY A 51 8.36 -7.90 0.80
CA GLY A 51 7.44 -8.01 1.93
C GLY A 51 8.15 -8.40 3.24
N ALA A 52 7.42 -8.65 4.33
CA ALA A 52 5.95 -8.65 4.45
C ALA A 52 5.33 -7.27 4.70
N SER A 53 6.14 -6.22 4.83
CA SER A 53 5.66 -4.87 5.07
C SER A 53 4.84 -4.35 3.89
N VAL A 54 3.65 -3.84 4.19
CA VAL A 54 2.78 -3.13 3.25
C VAL A 54 2.70 -1.68 3.67
N PHE A 55 2.79 -0.77 2.71
CA PHE A 55 2.63 0.66 2.96
C PHE A 55 1.52 1.25 2.08
N GLY A 56 0.91 2.32 2.58
CA GLY A 56 -0.06 3.13 1.86
C GLY A 56 0.41 4.58 1.82
N LEU A 57 0.24 5.25 0.69
CA LEU A 57 0.43 6.69 0.52
C LEU A 57 -0.94 7.36 0.55
N PHE A 58 -1.11 8.31 1.46
CA PHE A 58 -2.35 9.03 1.67
C PHE A 58 -2.18 10.49 1.29
N ASN A 59 -3.25 11.13 0.83
CA ASN A 59 -3.24 12.58 0.66
C ASN A 59 -3.18 13.23 2.06
N PRO A 60 -2.31 14.21 2.31
CA PRO A 60 -2.22 14.91 3.60
C PRO A 60 -3.55 15.48 4.11
N ALA A 61 -4.47 15.81 3.20
CA ALA A 61 -5.80 16.31 3.53
C ALA A 61 -6.78 15.23 4.06
N ILE A 62 -6.42 13.95 3.95
CA ILE A 62 -7.25 12.83 4.42
C ILE A 62 -6.74 12.43 5.81
N PRO A 63 -7.57 12.52 6.85
CA PRO A 63 -7.21 11.99 8.16
C PRO A 63 -6.86 10.52 8.04
N VAL A 64 -5.68 10.12 8.53
CA VAL A 64 -5.29 8.71 8.52
C VAL A 64 -6.28 7.96 9.41
N PRO A 65 -7.02 6.98 8.86
CA PRO A 65 -8.05 6.30 9.63
C PRO A 65 -7.41 5.40 10.67
N LYS A 66 -8.12 5.18 11.77
CA LYS A 66 -7.73 4.18 12.77
C LYS A 66 -7.94 2.79 12.18
N ILE A 67 -6.90 2.23 11.61
CA ILE A 67 -6.94 0.87 11.07
C ILE A 67 -6.66 -0.11 12.20
N GLN A 68 -7.59 -1.03 12.46
CA GLN A 68 -7.35 -2.19 13.31
C GLN A 68 -7.08 -3.40 12.41
N LEU A 69 -5.82 -3.83 12.40
CA LEU A 69 -5.36 -5.01 11.69
C LEU A 69 -4.87 -6.01 12.72
N GLU A 70 -5.53 -7.17 12.81
CA GLU A 70 -5.07 -8.26 13.66
C GLU A 70 -3.66 -8.71 13.25
N PHE A 71 -2.84 -9.08 14.24
CA PHE A 71 -1.48 -9.58 14.03
C PHE A 71 -0.52 -8.62 13.29
N SER A 72 -0.74 -7.31 13.43
CA SER A 72 0.11 -6.31 12.77
C SER A 72 0.52 -5.18 13.72
N PHE A 73 1.67 -4.57 13.41
CA PHE A 73 2.10 -3.29 13.95
C PHE A 73 2.05 -2.27 12.80
N PHE A 74 1.52 -1.08 13.08
CA PHE A 74 1.51 0.01 12.10
C PHE A 74 2.33 1.19 12.62
N PHE A 75 3.00 1.85 11.69
CA PHE A 75 3.73 3.08 11.93
C PHE A 75 3.22 4.14 10.96
N GLN A 76 2.98 5.35 11.47
CA GLN A 76 2.56 6.49 10.69
C GLN A 76 3.67 7.54 10.67
N CYS A 77 4.04 7.99 9.48
CA CYS A 77 4.92 9.12 9.25
C CYS A 77 4.17 10.16 8.42
N ILE A 78 4.15 11.40 8.90
CA ILE A 78 3.64 12.55 8.15
C ILE A 78 4.88 13.29 7.65
N ILE A 79 4.96 13.47 6.34
CA ILE A 79 6.02 14.25 5.70
C ILE A 79 5.41 15.62 5.41
N GLU A 80 5.93 16.65 6.07
CA GLU A 80 5.63 18.06 5.80
C GLU A 80 6.44 18.60 4.63
#